data_AF-A0A1R3WM43-F1
#
_entry.id   AF-A0A1R3WM43-F1
#
_cell.length_a   1.000
_cell.length_b   1.000
_cell.length_c   1.000
_cell.angle_alpha   90.00
_cell.angle_beta   90.00
_cell.angle_gamma   90.00
#
_symmetry.space_group_name_H-M   'P 1'
#
loop_
_entity.id
_entity.type
_entity.pdbx_description
1 polymer ?
#
loop_
_entity_poly.entity_id
_entity_poly.type
_entity_poly.pdbx_seq_one_letter_code
_entity_poly.pdbx_strand_id
1 'polypeptide(L)' 'MNPRWLLKAKRWAQNPPSPARIKFIAGIIVVCLILFGVEQLFGWPDWLTPTDLRRMR' A
#
# COMPACT_ATOMS: atom_id res chain seq x y z
N MET A 1 -0.09 -23.46 0.66
CA MET A 1 -0.87 -22.69 -0.33
C MET A 1 -2.33 -23.05 -0.17
N ASN A 2 -3.22 -22.08 0.07
CA ASN A 2 -4.62 -22.37 0.38
C ASN A 2 -5.48 -22.21 -0.88
N PRO A 3 -6.11 -23.28 -1.43
CA PRO A 3 -6.87 -23.24 -2.69
C PRO A 3 -8.05 -22.24 -2.68
N ARG A 4 -8.50 -21.82 -1.50
CA ARG A 4 -9.46 -20.73 -1.33
C ARG A 4 -9.01 -19.42 -1.99
N TRP A 5 -7.71 -19.12 -2.00
CA TRP A 5 -7.16 -17.94 -2.67
C TRP A 5 -7.32 -18.01 -4.19
N LEU A 6 -7.08 -19.18 -4.79
CA LEU A 6 -7.25 -19.39 -6.23
C LEU A 6 -8.72 -19.17 -6.67
N LEU A 7 -9.66 -19.72 -5.90
CA LEU A 7 -11.10 -19.56 -6.16
C LEU A 7 -11.58 -18.11 -5.99
N LYS A 8 -10.92 -17.33 -5.13
CA LYS A 8 -11.21 -15.91 -4.94
C LYS A 8 -10.66 -15.06 -6.08
N ALA A 9 -9.44 -15.36 -6.54
CA ALA A 9 -8.82 -14.70 -7.69
C ALA A 9 -9.64 -14.93 -8.99
N LYS A 10 -10.08 -16.18 -9.23
CA LYS A 10 -10.96 -16.51 -10.36
C LYS A 10 -12.25 -15.68 -10.32
N ARG A 11 -12.90 -15.58 -9.15
CA ARG A 11 -14.12 -14.78 -8.99
C ARG A 11 -13.89 -13.29 -9.21
N TRP A 12 -12.75 -12.75 -8.80
CA TRP A 12 -12.36 -11.36 -9.07
C TRP A 12 -12.19 -11.07 -10.57
N ALA A 13 -11.64 -12.02 -11.34
CA ALA A 13 -11.52 -11.86 -12.79
C ALA A 13 -12.88 -11.90 -13.50
N GLN A 14 -13.81 -12.73 -13.02
CA GLN A 14 -15.14 -12.89 -13.61
C GLN A 14 -16.14 -11.81 -13.18
N ASN A 15 -16.06 -11.37 -11.92
CA ASN A 15 -16.93 -10.36 -11.32
C ASN A 15 -16.05 -9.40 -10.51
N PRO A 16 -15.40 -8.43 -11.19
CA PRO A 16 -14.53 -7.51 -10.52
C PRO A 16 -15.34 -6.65 -9.53
N PRO A 17 -14.74 -6.31 -8.37
CA PRO A 17 -15.34 -5.34 -7.47
C PRO A 17 -15.51 -3.98 -8.18
N SER A 18 -16.43 -3.16 -7.67
CA SER A 18 -16.76 -1.84 -8.22
C SER A 18 -15.52 -1.08 -8.73
N PRO A 19 -15.50 -0.64 -10.00
CA PRO A 19 -14.34 0.05 -10.59
C PRO A 19 -14.02 1.37 -9.88
N ALA A 20 -15.00 2.01 -9.24
CA ALA A 20 -14.77 3.21 -8.41
C ALA A 20 -13.87 2.89 -7.20
N ARG A 21 -14.09 1.74 -6.56
CA ARG A 21 -13.29 1.30 -5.40
C ARG A 21 -11.86 0.96 -5.79
N ILE A 22 -11.69 0.31 -6.95
CA ILE A 22 -10.35 -0.03 -7.47
C ILE A 22 -9.57 1.25 -7.78
N LYS A 23 -10.19 2.23 -8.46
CA LYS A 23 -9.55 3.53 -8.76
C LYS A 23 -9.14 4.28 -7.49
N PHE A 24 -10.00 4.26 -6.46
CA PHE A 24 -9.69 4.89 -5.18
C PHE A 24 -8.43 4.27 -4.53
N ILE A 25 -8.39 2.94 -4.44
CA ILE A 25 -7.24 2.23 -3.87
C ILE A 25 -5.98 2.42 -4.75
N ALA A 26 -6.12 2.34 -6.07
CA ALA A 26 -5.01 2.59 -6.99
C ALA A 26 -4.44 4.00 -6.84
N GLY A 27 -5.30 5.01 -6.66
CA GLY A 27 -4.89 6.39 -6.38
C GLY A 27 -4.10 6.49 -5.07
N ILE A 28 -4.58 5.86 -4.00
CA ILE A 28 -3.86 5.82 -2.71
C ILE A 28 -2.49 5.16 -2.88
N ILE A 29 -2.42 4.02 -3.56
CA ILE A 29 -1.15 3.30 -3.80
C ILE A 29 -0.17 4.19 -4.57
N VAL A 30 -0.64 4.88 -5.62
CA VAL A 30 0.19 5.83 -6.38
C VAL A 30 0.73 6.94 -5.49
N VAL A 31 -0.11 7.53 -4.64
CA VAL A 31 0.33 8.56 -3.68
C VAL A 31 1.39 8.02 -2.72
N CYS A 32 1.20 6.82 -2.17
CA CYS A 32 2.18 6.18 -1.29
C CYS A 32 3.51 5.89 -2.03
N LEU A 33 3.46 5.43 -3.27
CA LEU A 33 4.65 5.16 -4.07
C LEU A 33 5.42 6.44 -4.43
N ILE A 34 4.70 7.52 -4.74
CA ILE A 34 5.31 8.84 -4.96
C ILE A 34 5.99 9.30 -3.69
N LEU A 35 5.30 9.24 -2.54
CA LEU A 35 5.87 9.65 -1.25
C LEU A 35 7.12 8.84 -0.92
N PHE A 36 7.07 7.52 -1.09
CA PHE A 36 8.21 6.64 -0.86
C PHE A 36 9.38 6.91 -1.83
N GLY A 37 9.09 7.17 -3.10
CA GLY A 37 10.11 7.54 -4.08
C GLY A 37 10.78 8.87 -3.75
N VAL A 38 10.00 9.85 -3.29
CA VAL A 38 10.51 11.15 -2.82
C VAL A 38 11.38 10.97 -1.57
N GLU A 39 10.92 10.17 -0.60
CA GLU A 39 11.68 9.80 0.60
C GLU A 39 13.04 9.18 0.23
N GLN A 40 13.09 8.24 -0.72
CA GLN A 40 14.35 7.61 -1.07
C GLN A 40 15.33 8.50 -1.84
N LEU A 41 14.83 9.51 -2.55
CA LEU A 41 15.67 10.41 -3.36
C LEU A 41 16.16 11.63 -2.58
N PHE A 42 15.36 12.16 -1.65
CA PHE A 42 15.69 13.36 -0.89
C PHE A 42 16.08 13.06 0.58
N GLY A 43 15.74 11.89 1.09
CA GLY A 43 15.82 11.57 2.52
C GLY A 43 14.72 12.26 3.33
N TRP A 44 14.43 11.74 4.53
CA TRP A 44 13.59 12.46 5.49
C TRP A 44 14.45 13.36 6.38
N PRO A 45 14.01 14.60 6.64
CA PRO A 45 14.65 15.44 7.64
C PRO A 45 14.39 14.90 9.06
N ASP A 46 15.32 15.13 9.97
CA ASP A 46 15.29 14.61 11.36
C ASP A 46 14.00 14.92 12.13
N TRP A 47 13.28 15.99 11.76
CA TRP A 47 12.00 16.36 12.40
C TRP A 47 10.80 15.52 11.93
N LEU A 48 10.94 14.76 10.84
CA LEU A 48 9.93 13.84 10.31
C LEU A 48 10.27 12.38 10.60
N THR A 49 11.46 12.10 11.12
CA THR A 49 11.86 10.77 11.56
C THR A 49 11.02 10.37 12.78
N PRO A 50 10.22 9.29 12.70
CA PRO A 50 9.46 8.81 13.85
C PRO A 50 10.38 8.43 15.00
N THR A 51 10.10 8.92 16.19
CA THR A 51 10.86 8.55 17.39
C THR A 51 10.52 7.10 17.75
N ASP A 52 11.51 6.21 17.67
CA ASP A 52 11.33 4.80 18.01
C ASP A 52 11.20 4.63 19.53
N LEU A 53 9.96 4.61 20.02
CA LEU A 53 9.60 4.38 21.42
C LEU A 53 9.85 2.93 21.87
N ARG A 54 10.11 2.00 20.95
CA ARG A 54 10.28 0.57 21.26
C ARG A 54 11.70 0.25 21.75
N ARG A 55 12.68 1.14 21.48
CA ARG A 55 14.07 1.00 21.93
C ARG A 55 14.31 1.42 23.39
N MET A 56 13.31 2.04 24.04
CA MET A 56 13.41 2.55 25.42
C MET A 56 12.90 1.57 26.50
N ARG A 57 12.71 0.28 26.17
CA ARG A 57 12.29 -0.75 27.13
C ARG A 57 13.29 -1.88 27.25
#